data_AF-A0A7C3J231-F1
#
_entry.id   AF-A0A7C3J231-F1
#
_cell.length_a   1.000
_cell.length_b   1.000
_cell.length_c   1.000
_cell.angle_alpha   90.00
_cell.angle_beta   90.00
_cell.angle_gamma   90.00
#
_symmetry.space_group_name_H-M   'P 1'
#
loop_
_entity.id
_entity.type
_entity.pdbx_description
1 polymer ?
#
loop_
_entity_poly.entity_id
_entity_poly.type
_entity_poly.pdbx_seq_one_letter_code
_entity_poly.pdbx_strand_id
1 'polypeptide(L)'
;MPDKTEVRELQIFPRRLMDSKKADDFVALLKEMPEVEEVFIHGPSYKGGGHIVGSIIVRVHPGVVISETTEKIKPICEQYMQFGFDLRMGQFTKTRPTVKDYVTGKMRG
;
A
#
# COMPACT_ATOMS: atom_id res chain seq x y z
N MET A 1 0.37 28.28 -2.74
CA MET A 1 -0.80 27.39 -2.55
C MET A 1 -0.29 25.98 -2.82
N PRO A 2 -0.40 25.01 -1.90
CA PRO A 2 0.01 23.66 -2.24
C PRO A 2 -0.94 23.15 -3.33
N ASP A 3 -0.31 22.68 -4.40
CA ASP A 3 -0.87 22.28 -5.69
C ASP A 3 -1.94 21.19 -5.55
N LYS A 4 -2.90 21.13 -6.48
CA LYS A 4 -3.95 20.10 -6.49
C LYS A 4 -3.27 18.75 -6.66
N THR A 5 -3.13 18.04 -5.55
CA THR A 5 -2.44 16.75 -5.44
C THR A 5 -2.95 15.81 -6.52
N GLU A 6 -2.08 15.43 -7.46
CA GLU A 6 -2.29 14.24 -8.28
C GLU A 6 -2.59 13.08 -7.34
N VAL A 7 -3.79 12.51 -7.43
CA VAL A 7 -4.19 11.41 -6.56
C VAL A 7 -3.31 10.22 -6.90
N ARG A 8 -2.47 9.81 -5.95
CA ARG A 8 -1.41 8.81 -6.16
C ARG A 8 -1.45 7.66 -5.17
N GLU A 9 -2.52 7.57 -4.36
CA GLU A 9 -2.69 6.50 -3.41
C GLU A 9 -4.03 5.79 -3.61
N LEU A 10 -3.95 4.46 -3.67
CA LEU A 10 -5.07 3.55 -3.73
C LEU A 10 -5.14 2.83 -2.39
N GLN A 11 -6.25 2.99 -1.67
CA GLN A 11 -6.53 2.22 -0.48
C GLN A 11 -7.43 1.04 -0.82
N ILE A 12 -6.98 -0.14 -0.41
CA ILE A 12 -7.66 -1.43 -0.55
C ILE A 12 -8.15 -1.83 0.84
N PHE A 13 -9.47 -1.99 0.98
CA PHE A 13 -10.12 -2.41 2.20
C PHE A 13 -10.74 -3.80 2.03
N PRO A 14 -10.11 -4.84 2.57
CA PRO A 14 -10.74 -6.15 2.65
C PRO A 14 -12.02 -6.08 3.49
N ARG A 15 -13.13 -6.63 2.99
CA ARG A 15 -14.38 -6.71 3.80
C ARG A 15 -14.26 -7.70 4.96
N ARG A 16 -13.34 -8.65 4.82
CA ARG A 16 -12.92 -9.55 5.88
C ARG A 16 -11.42 -9.40 6.08
N LEU A 17 -11.04 -9.32 7.35
CA LEU A 17 -9.66 -9.30 7.81
C LEU A 17 -8.83 -10.39 7.13
N MET A 18 -7.68 -10.00 6.56
CA MET A 18 -6.76 -10.93 5.92
C MET A 18 -5.81 -11.55 6.96
N ASP A 19 -5.53 -12.84 6.79
CA ASP A 19 -4.45 -13.52 7.50
C ASP A 19 -3.08 -12.96 7.08
N SER A 20 -2.13 -12.88 8.00
CA SER A 20 -0.81 -12.30 7.77
C SER A 20 -0.10 -12.93 6.58
N LYS A 21 -0.16 -14.26 6.41
CA LYS A 21 0.55 -14.92 5.31
C LYS A 21 -0.01 -14.50 3.95
N LYS A 22 -1.34 -14.50 3.81
CA LYS A 22 -2.01 -14.08 2.57
C LYS A 22 -1.79 -12.61 2.28
N ALA A 23 -1.72 -11.78 3.31
CA ALA A 23 -1.43 -10.36 3.15
C ALA A 23 0.02 -10.12 2.71
N ASP A 24 0.99 -10.85 3.27
CA ASP A 24 2.39 -10.78 2.87
C ASP A 24 2.56 -11.22 1.40
N ASP A 25 1.95 -12.34 0.99
CA ASP A 25 1.96 -12.82 -0.40
C ASP A 25 1.35 -11.78 -1.36
N PHE A 26 0.21 -11.20 -0.97
CA PHE A 26 -0.46 -10.14 -1.75
C PHE A 26 0.39 -8.87 -1.86
N VAL A 27 1.03 -8.44 -0.77
CA VAL A 27 1.89 -7.26 -0.75
C VAL A 27 3.16 -7.48 -1.56
N ALA A 28 3.74 -8.69 -1.53
CA ALA A 28 4.88 -9.03 -2.36
C ALA A 28 4.53 -8.88 -3.85
N LEU A 29 3.38 -9.41 -4.27
CA LEU A 29 2.91 -9.30 -5.65
C LEU A 29 2.68 -7.83 -6.07
N LEU A 30 2.07 -7.02 -5.21
CA LEU A 30 1.89 -5.59 -5.50
C LEU A 30 3.23 -4.85 -5.67
N LYS A 31 4.26 -5.23 -4.91
CA LYS A 31 5.60 -4.63 -5.01
C LYS A 31 6.36 -5.00 -6.29
N GLU A 32 5.95 -6.06 -6.98
CA GLU A 32 6.54 -6.44 -8.27
C GLU A 32 6.00 -5.60 -9.44
N MET A 33 4.90 -4.87 -9.22
CA MET A 33 4.30 -4.02 -10.25
C MET A 33 5.14 -2.75 -10.47
N PRO A 34 5.57 -2.44 -11.70
CA PRO A 34 6.49 -1.32 -11.97
C PRO A 34 5.87 0.06 -11.71
N GLU A 35 4.54 0.17 -11.72
CA GLU A 35 3.81 1.38 -11.33
C GLU A 35 3.80 1.65 -9.82
N VAL A 36 4.06 0.65 -8.99
CA VAL A 36 3.94 0.74 -7.53
C VAL A 36 5.25 1.26 -6.93
N GLU A 37 5.17 2.41 -6.28
CA GLU A 37 6.28 3.04 -5.57
C GLU A 37 6.45 2.44 -4.17
N GLU A 38 5.33 2.29 -3.44
CA GLU A 38 5.36 1.89 -2.03
C GLU A 38 4.04 1.22 -1.63
N VAL A 39 4.11 0.26 -0.70
CA VAL A 39 2.92 -0.41 -0.13
C VAL A 39 2.95 -0.33 1.39
N PHE A 40 1.89 0.21 1.98
CA PHE A 40 1.70 0.33 3.41
C PHE A 40 0.62 -0.64 3.90
N ILE A 41 0.91 -1.35 4.99
CA ILE A 41 -0.06 -2.22 5.66
C ILE A 41 -0.56 -1.50 6.91
N HIS A 42 -1.88 -1.38 7.04
CA HIS A 42 -2.54 -0.86 8.23
C HIS A 42 -3.42 -1.92 8.86
N GLY A 43 -3.22 -2.16 10.16
CA GLY A 43 -4.08 -3.05 10.93
C GLY A 43 -3.53 -3.30 12.33
N PRO A 44 -4.34 -3.87 13.23
CA PRO A 44 -3.90 -4.20 14.58
C PRO A 44 -2.88 -5.35 14.54
N SER A 45 -1.70 -5.12 15.13
CA SER A 45 -0.74 -6.18 15.45
C SER A 45 -1.11 -6.81 16.78
N TYR A 46 -1.21 -8.14 16.86
CA TYR A 46 -1.49 -8.83 18.13
C TYR A 46 -0.19 -9.29 18.81
N LYS A 47 -0.22 -9.35 20.15
CA LYS A 47 0.87 -9.94 20.96
C LYS A 47 0.90 -11.45 20.72
N GLY A 48 1.69 -11.87 19.76
CA GLY A 48 1.79 -13.26 19.29
C GLY A 48 2.46 -13.42 17.91
N GLY A 49 2.84 -12.31 17.26
CA GLY A 49 3.57 -12.33 15.99
C GLY A 49 2.67 -12.32 14.75
N GLY A 50 1.37 -12.60 14.90
CA GLY A 50 0.37 -12.41 13.85
C GLY A 50 -0.08 -10.95 13.76
N HIS A 51 -0.13 -10.41 12.55
CA HIS A 51 -0.79 -9.14 12.25
C HIS A 51 -2.05 -9.42 11.44
N ILE A 52 -3.11 -8.66 11.72
CA ILE A 52 -4.31 -8.69 10.90
C ILE A 52 -4.32 -7.44 10.03
N VAL A 53 -4.51 -7.62 8.72
CA VAL A 53 -4.56 -6.49 7.79
C VAL A 53 -5.98 -5.97 7.66
N GLY A 54 -6.18 -4.72 8.08
CA GLY A 54 -7.45 -4.00 7.98
C GLY A 54 -7.55 -3.11 6.75
N SER A 55 -6.44 -2.58 6.26
CA SER A 55 -6.36 -1.91 4.95
C SER A 55 -4.93 -1.90 4.42
N ILE A 56 -4.80 -1.83 3.10
CA ILE A 56 -3.54 -1.76 2.38
C ILE A 56 -3.57 -0.47 1.56
N ILE A 57 -2.51 0.34 1.64
CA ILE A 57 -2.38 1.55 0.84
C ILE A 57 -1.26 1.31 -0.16
N VAL A 58 -1.56 1.50 -1.44
CA VAL A 58 -0.62 1.40 -2.54
C VAL A 58 -0.36 2.80 -3.05
N ARG A 59 0.88 3.25 -2.99
CA ARG A 59 1.34 4.48 -3.62
C ARG A 59 1.93 4.16 -4.97
N VAL A 60 1.53 4.91 -5.99
CA VAL A 60 2.05 4.77 -7.36
C VAL A 60 3.07 5.86 -7.69
N HIS A 61 3.98 5.59 -8.61
CA HIS A 61 5.01 6.55 -9.06
C HIS A 61 4.42 7.83 -9.68
N PRO A 62 5.18 8.95 -9.71
CA PRO A 62 4.70 10.19 -10.32
C PRO A 62 4.49 9.98 -11.83
N GLY A 63 3.43 10.57 -12.39
CA GLY A 63 3.08 10.40 -13.80
C GLY A 63 2.36 9.09 -14.14
N VAL A 64 2.11 8.21 -13.16
CA VAL A 64 1.24 7.05 -13.34
C VAL A 64 -0.22 7.45 -13.17
N VAL A 65 -1.07 7.04 -14.10
CA VAL A 65 -2.52 7.20 -13.99
C VAL A 65 -3.07 6.18 -12.99
N ILE A 66 -3.55 6.65 -11.85
CA ILE A 66 -4.01 5.78 -10.77
C ILE A 66 -5.22 4.92 -11.14
N SER A 67 -6.11 5.40 -12.01
CA SER A 67 -7.27 4.61 -12.46
C SER A 67 -6.85 3.36 -13.23
N GLU A 68 -5.84 3.46 -14.11
CA GLU A 68 -5.29 2.31 -14.84
C GLU A 68 -4.65 1.30 -13.88
N THR A 69 -3.92 1.79 -12.89
CA THR A 69 -3.33 0.94 -11.84
C THR A 69 -4.42 0.25 -11.03
N THR A 70 -5.51 0.97 -10.72
CA THR A 70 -6.67 0.43 -10.00
C THR A 70 -7.33 -0.70 -10.79
N GLU A 71 -7.48 -0.56 -12.10
CA GLU A 71 -8.03 -1.60 -12.98
C GLU A 71 -7.15 -2.85 -13.04
N LYS A 72 -5.82 -2.71 -13.01
CA LYS A 72 -4.88 -3.84 -12.94
C LYS A 72 -4.86 -4.52 -11.57
N ILE A 73 -5.00 -3.76 -10.48
CA ILE A 73 -4.99 -4.28 -9.11
C ILE A 73 -6.30 -4.99 -8.78
N LYS A 74 -7.43 -4.53 -9.33
CA LYS A 74 -8.76 -5.12 -9.08
C LYS A 74 -8.82 -6.65 -9.26
N PRO A 75 -8.38 -7.27 -10.38
CA PRO A 75 -8.43 -8.73 -10.53
C PRO A 75 -7.53 -9.45 -9.53
N ILE A 76 -6.40 -8.86 -9.12
CA ILE A 76 -5.52 -9.42 -8.09
C ILE A 76 -6.26 -9.42 -6.74
N CYS A 77 -6.96 -8.33 -6.40
CA CYS A 77 -7.80 -8.28 -5.20
C CYS A 77 -8.90 -9.36 -5.24
N GLU A 78 -9.55 -9.58 -6.37
CA GLU A 78 -10.59 -10.61 -6.54
C GLU A 78 -10.04 -12.03 -6.31
N GLN A 79 -8.79 -12.30 -6.69
CA GLN A 79 -8.13 -13.59 -6.45
C GLN A 79 -7.78 -13.82 -4.97
N TYR A 80 -7.31 -12.78 -4.27
CA TYR A 80 -6.84 -12.90 -2.89
C TYR A 80 -7.96 -12.71 -1.85
N MET A 81 -9.01 -11.95 -2.17
CA MET A 81 -10.07 -11.54 -1.23
C MET A 81 -11.42 -12.18 -1.57
N GLN A 82 -11.64 -13.39 -1.06
CA GLN A 82 -12.85 -14.18 -1.31
C GLN A 82 -14.17 -13.56 -0.81
N PHE A 83 -14.10 -12.61 0.12
CA PHE A 83 -15.27 -11.99 0.76
C PHE A 83 -15.54 -10.55 0.25
N GLY A 84 -14.88 -10.17 -0.84
CA GLY A 84 -14.97 -8.83 -1.43
C GLY A 84 -14.09 -7.80 -0.75
N PHE A 85 -14.00 -6.63 -1.38
CA PHE A 85 -13.15 -5.52 -0.99
C PHE A 85 -13.74 -4.19 -1.47
N ASP A 86 -13.28 -3.09 -0.89
CA ASP A 86 -13.56 -1.74 -1.37
C ASP A 86 -12.25 -1.07 -1.80
N LEU A 87 -12.28 -0.36 -2.93
CA LEU A 87 -11.16 0.43 -3.45
C LEU A 87 -11.48 1.92 -3.29
N ARG A 88 -10.53 2.69 -2.79
CA ARG A 88 -10.64 4.15 -2.66
C ARG A 88 -9.39 4.81 -3.19
N MET A 89 -9.55 5.71 -4.16
CA MET A 89 -8.47 6.56 -4.64
C MET A 89 -8.45 7.84 -3.80
N GLY A 90 -7.27 8.28 -3.37
CA GLY A 90 -7.16 9.50 -2.58
C GLY A 90 -5.75 9.77 -2.09
N GLN A 91 -5.67 10.53 -1.01
CA GLN A 91 -4.45 10.76 -0.26
C GLN A 91 -4.71 10.33 1.18
N PHE A 92 -4.09 9.22 1.57
CA PHE A 92 -4.29 8.53 2.85
C PHE A 92 -3.07 8.63 3.76
N THR A 93 -1.88 8.80 3.19
CA THR A 93 -0.66 9.13 3.94
C THR A 93 -0.47 10.65 3.99
N LYS A 94 0.14 11.14 5.08
CA LYS A 94 0.48 12.56 5.19
C LYS A 94 1.56 12.88 4.15
N THR A 95 1.42 13.99 3.42
CA THR A 95 2.50 14.64 2.65
C THR A 95 3.56 15.17 3.61
N ARG A 96 4.28 14.28 4.29
CA ARG A 96 5.52 14.66 4.94
C ARG A 96 6.62 14.45 3.91
N PRO A 97 7.39 15.48 3.51
CA PRO A 97 8.81 15.26 3.37
C PRO A 97 9.30 14.89 4.77
N THR A 98 9.22 13.60 5.15
CA THR A 98 9.89 13.16 6.36
C THR A 98 11.37 13.28 6.09
N VAL A 99 12.03 14.16 6.84
CA VAL A 99 13.48 14.20 7.02
C VAL A 99 13.92 12.83 7.51
N LYS A 100 14.17 11.91 6.57
CA LYS A 100 14.90 10.66 6.76
C LYS A 100 15.92 10.47 5.63
N ASP A 101 16.34 11.56 5.01
CA ASP A 101 17.76 11.73 4.73
C ASP A 101 18.43 12.16 6.05
N TYR A 102 19.65 11.69 6.30
CA TYR A 102 20.45 11.90 7.52
C TYR A 102 20.16 10.97 8.72
N VAL A 103 20.30 9.66 8.52
CA VAL A 103 21.04 8.84 9.49
C VAL A 103 22.05 7.99 8.72
N THR A 104 23.23 8.59 8.50
CA THR A 104 24.56 7.96 8.65
C THR A 104 24.83 6.76 7.71
N GLY A 105 25.56 6.88 6.61
CA GLY A 105 26.83 7.58 6.51
C GLY A 105 27.94 6.81 7.24
N LYS A 106 28.48 5.76 6.59
CA LYS A 106 29.86 5.24 6.77
C LYS A 106 30.26 4.57 8.09
N MET A 107 31.08 3.53 7.89
CA MET A 107 32.04 2.86 8.78
C MET A 107 31.50 1.82 9.77
N ARG A 108 31.78 0.56 9.46
CA ARG A 108 32.51 -0.31 10.40
C ARG A 108 33.72 -0.87 9.66
N GLY A 109 34.88 -0.30 9.98
CA GLY A 109 36.12 -1.08 10.06
C GLY A 109 36.16 -1.87 11.36
#